data_AF-A0A1H3JV95-F1
#
_entry.id   AF-A0A1H3JV95-F1
#
_cell.length_a   1.000
_cell.length_b   1.000
_cell.length_c   1.000
_cell.angle_alpha   90.00
_cell.angle_beta   90.00
_cell.angle_gamma   90.00
#
_symmetry.space_group_name_H-M   'P 1'
#
loop_
_entity.id
_entity.type
_entity.pdbx_description
1 polymer ?
#
loop_
_entity_poly.entity_id
_entity_poly.type
_entity_poly.pdbx_seq_one_letter_code
_entity_poly.pdbx_strand_id
1 'polypeptide(L)'
;MTQDRTATDAAAPALAAEGAQALDTRERDFLRAKQSRGAPRTLWSCVALGAACFVPAIVFDPDFRNVWAIAGICAAIGFMALLAWSESLDQSNLRDDLAAGIKLWREGVLTGVMERDDGESWPPIYCLYIALDDDDPELPTRFSVPWHCYQAVRTDRRVRIAYAPKALRLLNLVQGEYDYVAVNRQYDVHPPPP
;
A
#
# COMPACT_ATOMS: atom_id res chain seq x y z
N MET A 1 22.02 -16.66 -51.20
CA MET A 1 20.72 -16.24 -50.66
C MET A 1 20.96 -15.71 -49.27
N THR A 2 20.81 -14.41 -49.13
CA THR A 2 20.88 -13.61 -47.90
C THR A 2 19.80 -14.03 -46.92
N GLN A 3 20.15 -14.24 -45.66
CA GLN A 3 19.20 -14.03 -44.56
C GLN A 3 19.93 -13.40 -43.38
N ASP A 4 19.91 -12.08 -43.43
CA ASP A 4 20.06 -11.16 -42.32
C ASP A 4 18.94 -11.43 -41.30
N ARG A 5 19.28 -11.55 -40.02
CA ARG A 5 18.31 -11.55 -38.91
C ARG A 5 18.98 -10.95 -37.67
N THR A 6 19.21 -9.65 -37.73
CA THR A 6 19.22 -8.78 -36.55
C THR A 6 17.88 -8.81 -35.82
N ALA A 7 17.98 -8.68 -34.49
CA ALA A 7 16.94 -8.30 -33.53
C ALA A 7 15.83 -9.36 -33.29
N THR A 8 15.39 -9.61 -32.06
CA THR A 8 15.13 -8.61 -31.02
C THR A 8 15.34 -9.24 -29.65
N ASP A 9 16.29 -8.66 -28.94
CA ASP A 9 16.47 -8.76 -27.50
C ASP A 9 15.11 -8.63 -26.80
N ALA A 10 14.82 -9.52 -25.86
CA ALA A 10 13.57 -9.50 -25.10
C ALA A 10 13.57 -8.27 -24.18
N ALA A 11 13.25 -7.11 -24.77
CA ALA A 11 12.95 -5.90 -24.02
C ALA A 11 11.64 -6.15 -23.26
N ALA A 12 11.77 -6.33 -21.95
CA ALA A 12 10.71 -6.09 -20.99
C ALA A 12 9.97 -4.78 -21.37
N PRO A 13 8.64 -4.70 -21.25
CA PRO A 13 7.93 -3.50 -21.64
C PRO A 13 8.43 -2.34 -20.77
N ALA A 14 9.16 -1.43 -21.42
CA ALA A 14 9.48 -0.14 -20.88
C ALA A 14 8.19 0.67 -20.77
N LEU A 15 7.41 0.42 -19.71
CA LEU A 15 6.36 1.31 -19.21
C LEU A 15 7.00 2.50 -18.48
N ALA A 16 8.00 3.12 -19.11
CA ALA A 16 8.50 4.41 -18.70
C ALA A 16 7.85 5.47 -19.58
N ALA A 17 7.23 6.47 -18.92
CA ALA A 17 7.29 7.88 -19.31
C ALA A 17 6.03 8.65 -19.75
N GLU A 18 4.80 8.13 -19.63
CA GLU A 18 3.63 9.03 -19.59
C GLU A 18 3.24 9.33 -18.14
N GLY A 19 3.31 10.61 -17.78
CA GLY A 19 2.96 11.11 -16.44
C GLY A 19 4.04 10.97 -15.37
N ALA A 20 5.20 10.37 -15.67
CA ALA A 20 6.30 10.25 -14.71
C ALA A 20 6.98 11.60 -14.46
N GLN A 21 7.03 12.01 -13.19
CA GLN A 21 7.67 13.24 -12.75
C GLN A 21 8.55 12.98 -11.52
N ALA A 22 9.58 13.80 -11.31
CA ALA A 22 10.36 13.75 -10.09
C ALA A 22 9.50 14.16 -8.87
N LEU A 23 9.73 13.51 -7.72
CA LEU A 23 9.16 13.98 -6.46
C LEU A 23 9.79 15.31 -6.05
N ASP A 24 8.94 16.22 -5.58
CA ASP A 24 9.39 17.42 -4.88
C ASP A 24 9.86 17.10 -3.44
N THR A 25 10.41 18.11 -2.77
CA THR A 25 10.93 17.94 -1.40
C THR A 25 9.83 17.57 -0.40
N ARG A 26 8.64 18.15 -0.53
CA ARG A 26 7.51 17.92 0.38
C ARG A 26 6.95 16.51 0.22
N GLU A 27 6.82 16.03 -1.02
CA GLU A 27 6.39 14.67 -1.35
C GLU A 27 7.39 13.65 -0.82
N ARG A 28 8.70 13.92 -0.94
CA ARG A 28 9.74 13.08 -0.35
C ARG A 28 9.65 13.04 1.17
N ASP A 29 9.44 14.17 1.82
CA ASP A 29 9.31 14.22 3.27
C ASP A 29 8.03 13.53 3.77
N PHE A 30 6.95 13.62 3.00
CA PHE A 30 5.72 12.84 3.26
C PHE A 30 5.97 11.34 3.20
N LEU A 31 6.61 10.83 2.14
CA LEU A 31 6.92 9.40 2.02
C LEU A 31 7.89 8.94 3.11
N ARG A 32 8.89 9.77 3.48
CA ARG A 32 9.80 9.49 4.60
C ARG A 32 9.07 9.40 5.94
N ALA A 33 8.10 10.28 6.19
CA ALA A 33 7.32 10.26 7.41
C ALA A 33 6.47 8.98 7.56
N LYS A 34 6.12 8.32 6.46
CA LYS A 34 5.40 7.05 6.44
C LYS A 34 6.32 5.81 6.53
N GLN A 35 7.62 6.00 6.38
CA GLN A 35 8.58 4.91 6.43
C GLN A 35 8.84 4.46 7.87
N SER A 36 8.55 3.20 8.17
CA SER A 36 8.89 2.55 9.43
C SER A 36 9.88 1.42 9.23
N ARG A 37 11.05 1.53 9.87
CA ARG A 37 12.00 0.40 9.98
C ARG A 37 11.69 -0.49 11.19
N GLY A 38 10.91 0.01 12.14
CA GLY A 38 10.58 -0.69 13.39
C GLY A 38 9.45 -1.70 13.22
N ALA A 39 8.35 -1.29 12.55
CA ALA A 39 7.14 -2.11 12.47
C ALA A 39 7.39 -3.51 11.84
N PRO A 40 8.08 -3.64 10.69
CA PRO A 40 8.37 -4.97 10.14
C PRO A 40 9.22 -5.82 11.08
N ARG A 41 10.24 -5.22 11.73
CA ARG A 41 11.13 -5.95 12.64
C ARG A 41 10.39 -6.46 13.87
N THR A 42 9.50 -5.65 14.44
CA THR A 42 8.68 -6.04 15.59
C THR A 42 7.76 -7.20 15.22
N LEU A 43 7.08 -7.12 14.07
CA LEU A 43 6.20 -8.21 13.61
C LEU A 43 6.97 -9.51 13.37
N TRP A 44 8.13 -9.46 12.72
CA TRP A 44 8.98 -10.64 12.53
C TRP A 44 9.52 -11.20 13.85
N SER A 45 9.79 -10.34 14.84
CA SER A 45 10.20 -10.77 16.17
C SER A 45 9.07 -11.52 16.90
N CYS A 46 7.82 -11.09 16.74
CA CYS A 46 6.66 -11.81 17.27
C CYS A 46 6.48 -13.19 16.61
N VAL A 47 6.68 -13.27 15.29
CA VAL A 47 6.64 -14.55 14.55
C VAL A 47 7.74 -15.49 15.06
N ALA A 48 8.96 -14.98 15.20
CA ALA A 48 10.10 -15.75 15.70
C ALA A 48 9.88 -16.23 17.14
N LEU A 49 9.35 -15.37 18.02
CA LEU A 49 9.00 -15.73 19.39
C LEU A 49 7.93 -16.82 19.43
N GLY A 50 6.87 -16.70 18.62
CA GLY A 50 5.84 -17.72 18.50
C GLY A 50 6.42 -19.08 18.09
N ALA A 51 7.25 -19.11 17.04
CA ALA A 51 7.93 -20.32 16.62
C ALA A 51 8.84 -20.89 17.72
N ALA A 52 9.62 -20.05 18.39
CA ALA A 52 10.53 -20.46 19.46
C ALA A 52 9.80 -21.05 20.67
N CYS A 53 8.60 -20.56 21.00
CA CYS A 53 7.80 -21.10 22.10
C CYS A 53 7.12 -22.43 21.74
N PHE A 54 6.54 -22.54 20.53
CA PHE A 54 5.68 -23.69 20.19
C PHE A 54 6.43 -24.85 19.52
N VAL A 55 7.52 -24.60 18.79
CA VAL A 55 8.28 -25.68 18.13
C VAL A 55 8.87 -26.67 19.15
N PRO A 56 9.52 -26.25 20.25
CA PRO A 56 10.02 -27.18 21.26
C PRO A 56 8.89 -27.97 21.93
N ALA A 57 7.76 -27.34 22.25
CA ALA A 57 6.60 -28.02 22.84
C ALA A 57 6.08 -29.14 21.93
N ILE A 58 5.95 -28.90 20.63
CA ILE A 58 5.51 -29.92 19.66
C ILE A 58 6.52 -31.07 19.52
N VAL A 59 7.82 -30.77 19.56
CA VAL A 59 8.89 -31.76 19.37
C VAL A 59 9.06 -32.65 20.60
N PHE A 60 9.15 -32.03 21.79
CA PHE A 60 9.57 -32.70 23.01
C PHE A 60 8.41 -33.18 23.88
N ASP A 61 7.21 -32.60 23.77
CA ASP A 61 6.07 -32.97 24.60
C ASP A 61 5.08 -33.86 23.81
N PRO A 62 4.91 -35.14 24.20
CA PRO A 62 3.98 -36.05 23.54
C PRO A 62 2.51 -35.62 23.66
N ASP A 63 2.13 -34.85 24.68
CA ASP A 63 0.76 -34.37 24.88
C ASP A 63 0.38 -33.29 23.86
N PHE A 64 1.37 -32.60 23.28
CA PHE A 64 1.20 -31.60 22.23
C PHE A 64 1.19 -32.17 20.81
N ARG A 65 1.30 -33.50 20.64
CA ARG A 65 1.30 -34.17 19.31
C ARG A 65 -0.10 -34.39 18.74
N ASN A 66 -1.10 -33.70 19.27
CA ASN A 66 -2.42 -33.64 18.65
C ASN A 66 -2.33 -32.89 17.31
N VAL A 67 -2.63 -33.61 16.22
CA VAL A 67 -2.58 -33.08 14.84
C VAL A 67 -3.39 -31.78 14.69
N TRP A 68 -4.54 -31.67 15.37
CA TRP A 68 -5.37 -30.46 15.32
C TRP A 68 -4.74 -29.27 16.04
N ALA A 69 -4.04 -29.51 17.15
CA ALA A 69 -3.33 -28.46 17.88
C ALA A 69 -2.14 -27.94 17.05
N ILE A 70 -1.38 -28.85 16.44
CA ILE A 70 -0.28 -28.50 15.54
C ILE A 70 -0.80 -27.68 14.34
N ALA A 71 -1.88 -28.14 13.70
CA ALA A 71 -2.48 -27.44 12.56
C ALA A 71 -2.93 -26.02 12.95
N GLY A 72 -3.57 -25.85 14.11
CA GLY A 72 -4.01 -24.54 14.61
C GLY A 72 -2.84 -23.59 14.88
N ILE A 73 -1.79 -24.07 15.54
CA ILE A 73 -0.58 -23.28 15.83
C ILE A 73 0.11 -22.87 14.52
N CYS A 74 0.29 -23.80 13.59
CA CYS A 74 0.88 -23.52 12.28
C CYS A 74 0.06 -22.49 11.50
N ALA A 75 -1.27 -22.59 11.53
CA ALA A 75 -2.14 -21.61 10.89
C ALA A 75 -2.01 -20.22 11.53
N ALA A 76 -1.94 -20.13 12.86
CA ALA A 76 -1.78 -18.85 13.57
C ALA A 76 -0.42 -18.20 13.30
N ILE A 77 0.68 -18.95 13.38
CA ILE A 77 2.02 -18.46 13.07
C ILE A 77 2.11 -18.08 11.58
N GLY A 78 1.55 -18.91 10.70
CA GLY A 78 1.49 -18.64 9.26
C GLY A 78 0.74 -17.35 8.96
N PHE A 79 -0.41 -17.12 9.59
CA PHE A 79 -1.16 -15.88 9.44
C PHE A 79 -0.37 -14.66 9.94
N MET A 80 0.27 -14.75 11.11
CA MET A 80 1.14 -13.68 11.60
C MET A 80 2.33 -13.43 10.67
N ALA A 81 2.93 -14.48 10.09
CA ALA A 81 4.01 -14.35 9.12
C ALA A 81 3.54 -13.68 7.82
N LEU A 82 2.32 -13.98 7.34
CA LEU A 82 1.72 -13.29 6.20
C LEU A 82 1.51 -11.80 6.46
N LEU A 83 1.04 -11.43 7.66
CA LEU A 83 0.92 -10.03 8.06
C LEU A 83 2.29 -9.33 8.13
N ALA A 84 3.29 -9.98 8.76
CA ALA A 84 4.65 -9.45 8.85
C ALA A 84 5.31 -9.29 7.47
N TRP A 85 5.06 -10.25 6.57
CA TRP A 85 5.53 -10.20 5.19
C TRP A 85 4.86 -9.07 4.40
N SER A 86 3.54 -8.94 4.51
CA SER A 86 2.78 -7.86 3.85
C SER A 86 3.27 -6.48 4.28
N GLU A 87 3.48 -6.24 5.58
CA GLU A 87 4.02 -4.98 6.08
C GLU A 87 5.47 -4.75 5.60
N SER A 88 6.29 -5.81 5.58
CA SER A 88 7.67 -5.72 5.08
C SER A 88 7.72 -5.34 3.60
N LEU A 89 6.80 -5.87 2.79
CA LEU A 89 6.68 -5.52 1.37
C LEU A 89 6.27 -4.06 1.20
N ASP A 90 5.26 -3.57 1.94
CA ASP A 90 4.83 -2.16 1.87
C ASP A 90 5.99 -1.21 2.21
N GLN A 91 6.72 -1.50 3.30
CA GLN A 91 7.89 -0.71 3.71
C GLN A 91 9.09 -0.85 2.74
N SER A 92 9.16 -1.93 1.96
CA SER A 92 10.17 -2.08 0.90
C SER A 92 9.80 -1.28 -0.34
N ASN A 93 8.55 -1.36 -0.78
CA ASN A 93 8.05 -0.60 -1.91
C ASN A 93 8.17 0.90 -1.68
N LEU A 94 7.89 1.37 -0.45
CA LEU A 94 8.06 2.77 -0.07
C LEU A 94 9.53 3.23 -0.13
N ARG A 95 10.46 2.35 0.24
CA ARG A 95 11.91 2.61 0.13
C ARG A 95 12.35 2.73 -1.31
N ASP A 96 11.86 1.83 -2.15
CA ASP A 96 12.17 1.83 -3.57
C ASP A 96 11.61 3.08 -4.26
N ASP A 97 10.40 3.52 -3.92
CA ASP A 97 9.82 4.75 -4.46
C ASP A 97 10.61 6.00 -4.01
N LEU A 98 11.06 6.03 -2.76
CA LEU A 98 11.94 7.10 -2.26
C LEU A 98 13.31 7.10 -2.95
N ALA A 99 13.85 5.92 -3.26
CA ALA A 99 15.14 5.77 -3.96
C ALA A 99 15.01 6.14 -5.45
N ALA A 100 13.92 5.74 -6.09
CA ALA A 100 13.62 6.11 -7.47
C ALA A 100 13.32 7.61 -7.59
N GLY A 101 12.62 8.19 -6.60
CA GLY A 101 12.29 9.60 -6.59
C GLY A 101 11.30 10.00 -7.70
N ILE A 102 10.45 9.06 -8.16
CA ILE A 102 9.49 9.26 -9.25
C ILE A 102 8.06 9.13 -8.74
N LYS A 103 7.19 10.04 -9.18
CA LYS A 103 5.73 9.97 -9.05
C LYS A 103 5.08 9.80 -10.41
N LEU A 104 3.92 9.16 -10.48
CA LEU A 104 3.13 9.02 -11.69
C LEU A 104 1.86 9.84 -11.60
N TRP A 105 1.62 10.69 -12.61
CA TRP A 105 0.35 11.36 -12.83
C TRP A 105 -0.56 10.52 -13.71
N ARG A 106 -1.78 10.25 -13.25
CA ARG A 106 -2.80 9.53 -14.00
C ARG A 106 -4.17 10.19 -13.84
N GLU A 107 -5.02 10.03 -14.84
CA GLU A 107 -6.43 10.39 -14.79
C GLU A 107 -7.27 9.14 -14.53
N GLY A 108 -8.43 9.33 -13.93
CA GLY A 108 -9.36 8.26 -13.67
C GLY A 108 -10.69 8.77 -13.13
N VAL A 109 -11.55 7.83 -12.75
CA VAL A 109 -12.86 8.09 -12.18
C VAL A 109 -12.90 7.52 -10.77
N LEU A 110 -13.35 8.33 -9.80
CA LEU A 110 -13.61 7.85 -8.45
C LEU A 110 -14.88 7.01 -8.46
N THR A 111 -14.73 5.69 -8.32
CA THR A 111 -15.84 4.73 -8.38
C THR A 111 -16.42 4.40 -7.00
N GLY A 112 -15.66 4.66 -5.93
CA GLY A 112 -16.14 4.38 -4.59
C GLY A 112 -15.26 4.97 -3.50
N VAL A 113 -15.84 5.06 -2.31
CA VAL A 113 -15.15 5.46 -1.08
C VAL A 113 -15.50 4.46 0.01
N MET A 114 -14.54 4.15 0.88
CA MET A 114 -14.76 3.27 2.02
C MET A 114 -14.11 3.87 3.25
N GLU A 115 -14.91 3.98 4.30
CA GLU A 115 -14.46 4.19 5.66
C GLU A 115 -14.39 2.83 6.34
N ARG A 116 -13.19 2.48 6.82
CA ARG A 116 -12.99 1.29 7.64
C ARG A 116 -12.74 1.75 9.07
N ASP A 117 -13.75 1.59 9.91
CA ASP A 117 -13.61 1.70 11.35
C ASP A 117 -13.17 0.33 11.88
N ASP A 118 -11.93 0.22 12.35
CA ASP A 118 -11.36 -1.00 12.91
C ASP A 118 -11.68 -1.16 14.42
N GLY A 119 -12.60 -0.35 14.96
CA GLY A 119 -13.08 -0.40 16.33
C GLY A 119 -12.36 0.58 17.28
N GLU A 120 -12.90 0.73 18.49
CA GLU A 120 -12.75 1.83 19.48
C GLU A 120 -11.34 2.39 19.77
N SER A 121 -10.26 1.77 19.31
CA SER A 121 -8.89 2.18 19.64
C SER A 121 -7.99 2.50 18.45
N TRP A 122 -8.45 2.34 17.20
CA TRP A 122 -7.65 2.65 16.01
C TRP A 122 -8.25 3.82 15.24
N PRO A 123 -7.43 4.76 14.75
CA PRO A 123 -7.93 5.83 13.89
C PRO A 123 -8.54 5.21 12.62
N PRO A 124 -9.74 5.65 12.20
CA PRO A 124 -10.42 5.11 11.04
C PRO A 124 -9.56 5.24 9.77
N ILE A 125 -9.58 4.19 8.95
CA ILE A 125 -8.82 4.12 7.70
C ILE A 125 -9.75 4.49 6.55
N TYR A 126 -9.46 5.62 5.91
CA TYR A 126 -10.20 6.08 4.74
C TYR A 126 -9.54 5.61 3.45
N CYS A 127 -10.35 5.10 2.53
CA CYS A 127 -9.91 4.56 1.26
C CYS A 127 -10.74 5.13 0.10
N LEU A 128 -10.07 5.43 -1.00
CA LEU A 128 -10.66 5.81 -2.27
C LEU A 128 -10.41 4.71 -3.30
N TYR A 129 -11.42 4.38 -4.09
CA TYR A 129 -11.33 3.45 -5.21
C TYR A 129 -11.40 4.25 -6.51
N ILE A 130 -10.32 4.21 -7.27
CA ILE A 130 -10.18 4.99 -8.50
C ILE A 130 -9.92 4.02 -9.65
N ALA A 131 -10.83 3.99 -10.62
CA ALA A 131 -10.60 3.33 -11.90
C ALA A 131 -9.74 4.27 -12.76
N LEU A 132 -8.50 3.87 -13.08
CA LEU A 132 -7.60 4.67 -13.90
C LEU A 132 -7.95 4.47 -15.38
N ASP A 133 -7.86 5.52 -16.19
CA ASP A 133 -8.33 5.50 -17.59
C ASP A 133 -7.57 4.46 -18.46
N ASP A 134 -6.34 4.10 -18.07
CA ASP A 134 -5.49 3.12 -18.76
C ASP A 134 -5.52 1.71 -18.13
N ASP A 135 -6.24 1.54 -17.02
CA ASP A 135 -6.34 0.27 -16.29
C ASP A 135 -7.73 -0.38 -16.50
N ASP A 136 -7.88 -1.61 -16.04
CA ASP A 136 -9.17 -2.31 -16.08
C ASP A 136 -10.20 -1.60 -15.17
N PRO A 137 -11.31 -1.07 -15.72
CA PRO A 137 -12.32 -0.38 -14.93
C PRO A 137 -13.04 -1.30 -13.93
N GLU A 138 -13.00 -2.62 -14.12
CA GLU A 138 -13.56 -3.60 -13.18
C GLU A 138 -12.68 -3.81 -11.94
N LEU A 139 -11.43 -3.35 -11.98
CA LEU A 139 -10.43 -3.49 -10.91
C LEU A 139 -9.92 -2.12 -10.45
N PRO A 140 -10.74 -1.33 -9.73
CA PRO A 140 -10.33 -0.01 -9.30
C PRO A 140 -9.15 -0.08 -8.31
N THR A 141 -8.17 0.80 -8.52
CA THR A 141 -7.01 0.90 -7.63
C THR A 141 -7.42 1.55 -6.31
N ARG A 142 -7.05 0.90 -5.21
CA ARG A 142 -7.33 1.39 -3.85
C ARG A 142 -6.21 2.29 -3.35
N PHE A 143 -6.56 3.49 -2.94
CA PHE A 143 -5.66 4.45 -2.30
C PHE A 143 -6.10 4.74 -0.87
N SER A 144 -5.19 4.58 0.09
CA SER A 144 -5.42 5.04 1.47
C SER A 144 -5.16 6.53 1.58
N VAL A 145 -6.11 7.27 2.14
CA VAL A 145 -6.08 8.73 2.22
C VAL A 145 -6.41 9.22 3.64
N PRO A 146 -6.01 10.44 4.00
CA PRO A 146 -6.51 11.08 5.20
C PRO A 146 -8.02 11.41 5.14
N TRP A 147 -8.66 11.54 6.31
CA TRP A 147 -10.07 11.94 6.47
C TRP A 147 -10.48 13.15 5.63
N HIS A 148 -9.69 14.23 5.63
CA HIS A 148 -10.03 15.45 4.91
C HIS A 148 -10.08 15.25 3.39
N CYS A 149 -9.24 14.36 2.84
CA CYS A 149 -9.30 14.00 1.43
C CYS A 149 -10.57 13.20 1.15
N TYR A 150 -10.91 12.26 2.03
CA TYR A 150 -12.13 11.45 1.93
C TYR A 150 -13.41 12.30 1.95
N GLN A 151 -13.51 13.27 2.87
CA GLN A 151 -14.67 14.17 2.93
C GLN A 151 -14.79 15.12 1.73
N ALA A 152 -13.66 15.51 1.14
CA ALA A 152 -13.64 16.51 0.08
C ALA A 152 -14.11 15.94 -1.28
N VAL A 153 -13.93 14.64 -1.51
CA VAL A 153 -14.31 14.02 -2.79
C VAL A 153 -15.76 13.59 -2.85
N ARG A 154 -16.31 13.63 -4.07
CA ARG A 154 -17.62 13.07 -4.41
C ARG A 154 -17.42 11.94 -5.42
N THR A 155 -18.15 10.84 -5.23
CA THR A 155 -18.17 9.71 -6.17
C THR A 155 -18.63 10.15 -7.56
N ASP A 156 -18.21 9.42 -8.60
CA ASP A 156 -18.58 9.64 -10.01
C ASP A 156 -17.98 10.87 -10.68
N ARG A 157 -16.89 11.42 -10.11
CA ARG A 157 -16.14 12.53 -10.68
C ARG A 157 -14.83 12.05 -11.31
N ARG A 158 -14.46 12.67 -12.45
CA ARG A 158 -13.10 12.59 -12.98
C ARG A 158 -12.13 13.22 -11.99
N VAL A 159 -11.04 12.50 -11.76
CA VAL A 159 -9.94 12.91 -10.88
C VAL A 159 -8.62 12.75 -11.62
N ARG A 160 -7.68 13.62 -11.29
CA ARG A 160 -6.28 13.48 -11.68
C ARG A 160 -5.47 13.26 -10.42
N ILE A 161 -4.70 12.19 -10.39
CA ILE A 161 -3.92 11.76 -9.22
C ILE A 161 -2.44 11.76 -9.52
N ALA A 162 -1.64 12.08 -8.50
CA ALA A 162 -0.23 11.74 -8.46
C ALA A 162 -0.02 10.68 -7.39
N TYR A 163 0.70 9.61 -7.70
CA TYR A 163 1.00 8.56 -6.72
C TYR A 163 2.42 7.99 -6.86
N ALA A 164 2.91 7.37 -5.80
CA ALA A 164 4.16 6.63 -5.78
C ALA A 164 3.94 5.21 -6.37
N PRO A 165 4.68 4.81 -7.42
CA PRO A 165 4.29 3.70 -8.27
C PRO A 165 4.32 2.32 -7.60
N LYS A 166 5.29 2.03 -6.72
CA LYS A 166 5.39 0.71 -6.07
C LYS A 166 4.56 0.62 -4.80
N ALA A 167 4.56 1.68 -4.00
CA ALA A 167 3.86 1.73 -2.72
C ALA A 167 2.38 2.12 -2.89
N LEU A 168 1.96 2.51 -4.10
CA LEU A 168 0.61 2.99 -4.44
C LEU A 168 0.11 4.05 -3.45
N ARG A 169 1.02 4.94 -3.03
CA ARG A 169 0.69 6.02 -2.09
C ARG A 169 0.25 7.25 -2.86
N LEU A 170 -0.96 7.72 -2.58
CA LEU A 170 -1.49 8.95 -3.16
C LEU A 170 -0.71 10.16 -2.61
N LEU A 171 -0.13 10.94 -3.52
CA LEU A 171 0.66 12.14 -3.23
C LEU A 171 -0.18 13.40 -3.46
N ASN A 172 -0.89 13.46 -4.59
CA ASN A 172 -1.80 14.55 -4.93
C ASN A 172 -3.11 14.01 -5.49
N LEU A 173 -4.19 14.70 -5.21
CA LEU A 173 -5.53 14.43 -5.72
C LEU A 173 -6.13 15.75 -6.19
N VAL A 174 -6.52 15.79 -7.45
CA VAL A 174 -7.16 16.95 -8.09
C VAL A 174 -8.53 16.50 -8.58
N GLN A 175 -9.58 17.17 -8.12
CA GLN A 175 -10.97 16.87 -8.51
C GLN A 175 -11.48 17.95 -9.47
N GLY A 176 -11.98 17.55 -10.65
CA GLY A 176 -12.63 18.50 -11.58
C GLY A 176 -11.75 19.71 -11.97
N GLU A 177 -12.28 20.93 -11.83
CA GLU A 177 -11.63 22.21 -12.21
C GLU A 177 -10.47 22.62 -11.29
N TYR A 178 -9.48 21.75 -11.11
CA TYR A 178 -8.20 22.07 -10.48
C TYR A 178 -8.23 22.49 -9.00
N ASP A 179 -9.27 22.13 -8.23
CA ASP A 179 -9.23 22.32 -6.77
C ASP A 179 -8.23 21.34 -6.14
N TYR A 180 -7.12 21.90 -5.63
CA TYR A 180 -6.01 21.19 -5.02
C TYR A 180 -6.40 20.73 -3.61
N VAL A 181 -6.83 19.47 -3.46
CA VAL A 181 -7.24 18.87 -2.18
C VAL A 181 -6.02 18.45 -1.32
N ALA A 182 -4.80 18.57 -1.86
CA ALA A 182 -3.66 17.81 -1.37
C ALA A 182 -3.32 18.11 0.09
N VAL A 183 -3.47 17.09 0.95
CA VAL A 183 -2.53 16.55 1.96
C VAL A 183 -1.89 17.55 2.96
N ASN A 184 -2.11 18.85 2.82
CA ASN A 184 -1.65 19.93 3.68
C ASN A 184 -2.42 19.93 5.01
N ARG A 185 -3.57 19.26 5.04
CA ARG A 185 -4.42 19.10 6.21
C ARG A 185 -4.25 17.74 6.89
N GLN A 186 -3.22 16.97 6.55
CA GLN A 186 -3.00 15.64 7.18
C GLN A 186 -2.64 15.70 8.66
N TYR A 187 -2.23 16.89 9.12
CA TYR A 187 -1.97 17.18 10.53
C TYR A 187 -3.15 17.88 11.20
N ASP A 188 -4.24 18.14 10.46
CA ASP A 188 -5.46 18.65 11.07
C ASP A 188 -6.08 17.54 11.90
N VAL A 189 -6.36 17.87 13.16
CA VAL A 189 -6.91 16.94 14.14
C VAL A 189 -8.28 16.51 13.66
N HIS A 190 -8.51 15.20 13.61
CA HIS A 190 -9.85 14.65 13.36
C HIS A 190 -10.79 15.22 14.43
N PRO A 191 -11.91 15.87 14.06
CA PRO A 191 -12.86 16.36 15.06
C PRO A 191 -13.40 15.17 15.86
N PRO A 192 -13.63 15.32 17.19
CA PRO A 192 -14.25 14.25 17.96
C PRO A 192 -15.62 13.90 17.36
N PRO A 193 -16.05 12.63 17.41
CA PRO A 193 -17.38 12.24 16.98
C PRO A 193 -18.45 13.05 17.74
N PRO A 194 -19.60 13.36 17.11
CA PRO A 194 -20.69 14.12 17.73
C PRO A 194 -21.34 13.41 18.91
#